data_AF-A0A950JVU9-F1
#
_entry.id   AF-A0A950JVU9-F1
#
_cell.length_a   1.000
_cell.length_b   1.000
_cell.length_c   1.000
_cell.angle_alpha   90.00
_cell.angle_beta   90.00
_cell.angle_gamma   90.00
#
_symmetry.space_group_name_H-M   'P 1'
#
loop_
_entity.id
_entity.type
_entity.pdbx_description
1 polymer ?
#
loop_
_entity_poly.entity_id
_entity_poly.type
_entity_poly.pdbx_seq_one_letter_code
_entity_poly.pdbx_strand_id
1 'polypeptide(L)'
;MTLELLPVLAEAANIGNIAATLPLAFAGGGAGIGVGLVGAKAAEAVGRNPGAFGNILTMAIIGMALAEAIAIYGLIIAFIK
;
A
#
# COMPACT_ATOMS: atom_id res chain seq x y z
N MET A 1 -26.01 -5.62 -35.42
CA MET A 1 -25.09 -4.56 -34.96
C MET A 1 -25.14 -4.33 -33.45
N THR A 2 -26.31 -4.37 -32.79
CA THR A 2 -26.42 -4.16 -31.33
C THR A 2 -26.00 -5.39 -30.49
N LEU A 3 -26.19 -6.62 -30.99
CA LEU A 3 -25.90 -7.85 -30.24
C LEU A 3 -24.40 -8.22 -30.21
N GLU A 4 -23.62 -7.84 -31.21
CA GLU A 4 -22.16 -8.09 -31.22
C GLU A 4 -21.38 -7.09 -30.35
N LEU A 5 -22.00 -5.95 -30.00
CA LEU A 5 -21.40 -4.93 -29.16
C LEU A 5 -21.47 -5.27 -27.67
N LEU A 6 -22.46 -6.08 -27.26
CA LEU A 6 -22.69 -6.49 -25.88
C LEU A 6 -21.49 -7.21 -25.23
N PRO A 7 -20.88 -8.24 -25.88
CA PRO A 7 -19.70 -8.90 -25.31
C PRO A 7 -18.47 -7.99 -25.26
N VAL A 8 -18.29 -7.09 -26.23
CA VAL A 8 -17.18 -6.12 -26.24
C VAL A 8 -17.30 -5.11 -25.10
N LEU A 9 -18.52 -4.66 -24.79
CA LEU A 9 -18.78 -3.78 -23.64
C LEU A 9 -18.56 -4.49 -22.30
N ALA A 10 -18.89 -5.77 -22.18
CA ALA A 10 -18.65 -6.57 -20.98
C ALA A 10 -17.15 -6.79 -20.72
N GLU A 11 -16.36 -7.05 -21.77
CA GLU A 11 -14.90 -7.20 -21.67
C GLU A 11 -14.23 -5.88 -21.27
N ALA A 12 -14.66 -4.75 -21.86
CA ALA A 12 -14.17 -3.41 -21.51
C ALA A 12 -14.46 -3.05 -20.04
N ALA A 13 -15.62 -3.44 -19.52
CA ALA A 13 -15.96 -3.24 -18.10
C ALA A 13 -15.06 -4.06 -17.16
N ASN A 14 -14.73 -5.30 -17.53
CA ASN A 14 -13.81 -6.15 -16.75
C ASN A 14 -12.37 -5.60 -16.75
N ILE A 15 -11.87 -5.11 -17.88
CA ILE A 15 -10.56 -4.45 -17.95
C ILE A 15 -10.54 -3.19 -17.07
N GLY A 16 -11.63 -2.42 -17.05
CA GLY A 16 -11.80 -1.28 -16.15
C GLY A 16 -11.66 -1.64 -14.67
N ASN A 17 -12.22 -2.78 -14.25
CA ASN A 17 -12.13 -3.25 -12.86
C ASN A 17 -10.72 -3.70 -12.45
N ILE A 18 -10.00 -4.39 -13.34
CA ILE A 18 -8.61 -4.80 -13.09
C ILE A 18 -7.68 -3.58 -13.05
N ALA A 19 -7.84 -2.66 -14.01
CA ALA A 19 -7.07 -1.42 -14.05
C ALA A 19 -7.31 -0.53 -12.82
N ALA A 20 -8.51 -0.57 -12.23
CA ALA A 20 -8.83 0.18 -11.01
C ALA A 20 -8.23 -0.44 -9.74
N THR A 21 -8.12 -1.76 -9.67
CA THR A 21 -7.73 -2.49 -8.44
C THR A 21 -6.23 -2.77 -8.35
N LEU A 22 -5.54 -2.88 -9.49
CA LEU A 22 -4.11 -3.18 -9.54
C LEU A 22 -3.22 -2.10 -8.86
N PRO A 23 -3.44 -0.78 -9.06
CA PRO A 23 -2.67 0.24 -8.36
C PRO A 23 -2.85 0.20 -6.84
N LEU A 24 -4.05 -0.14 -6.35
CA LEU A 24 -4.33 -0.34 -4.93
C LEU A 24 -3.53 -1.50 -4.35
N ALA A 25 -3.46 -2.62 -5.08
CA ALA A 25 -2.69 -3.79 -4.66
C ALA A 25 -1.20 -3.45 -4.54
N PHE A 26 -0.63 -2.69 -5.49
CA PHE A 26 0.75 -2.24 -5.42
C PHE A 26 0.99 -1.22 -4.29
N ALA A 27 0.06 -0.28 -4.09
CA ALA A 27 0.17 0.71 -3.01
C ALA A 27 0.14 0.03 -1.63
N GLY A 28 -0.83 -0.86 -1.39
CA GLY A 28 -0.96 -1.60 -0.14
C GLY A 28 0.19 -2.59 0.08
N GLY A 29 0.55 -3.35 -0.97
CA GLY A 29 1.66 -4.31 -0.90
C GLY A 29 3.01 -3.64 -0.66
N GLY A 30 3.30 -2.55 -1.37
CA GLY A 30 4.52 -1.77 -1.19
C GLY A 30 4.64 -1.15 0.20
N ALA A 31 3.54 -0.57 0.71
CA ALA A 31 3.48 -0.04 2.07
C ALA A 31 3.71 -1.15 3.12
N GLY A 32 3.05 -2.29 2.98
CA GLY A 32 3.21 -3.42 3.90
C GLY A 32 4.65 -3.93 3.98
N ILE A 33 5.32 -4.04 2.83
CA ILE A 33 6.75 -4.39 2.77
C ILE A 33 7.60 -3.34 3.48
N GLY A 34 7.37 -2.04 3.20
CA GLY A 34 8.10 -0.94 3.81
C GLY A 34 7.97 -0.92 5.34
N VAL A 35 6.74 -1.04 5.84
CA VAL A 35 6.45 -1.10 7.28
C VAL A 35 7.12 -2.30 7.94
N GLY A 36 7.02 -3.49 7.32
CA GLY A 36 7.65 -4.70 7.83
C GLY A 36 9.18 -4.58 7.95
N LEU A 37 9.84 -3.98 6.95
CA LEU A 37 11.28 -3.73 6.95
C LEU A 37 11.70 -2.75 8.05
N VAL A 38 10.95 -1.64 8.22
CA VAL A 38 11.20 -0.66 9.28
C VAL A 38 11.05 -1.31 10.65
N GLY A 39 9.97 -2.08 10.87
CA GLY A 39 9.73 -2.79 12.12
C GLY A 39 10.83 -3.80 12.45
N ALA A 40 11.26 -4.60 11.47
CA ALA A 40 12.35 -5.57 11.65
C ALA A 40 13.66 -4.88 12.06
N LYS A 41 14.03 -3.78 11.38
CA LYS A 41 15.25 -3.04 11.69
C LYS A 41 15.18 -2.28 13.01
N ALA A 42 14.00 -1.78 13.38
CA ALA A 42 13.78 -1.19 14.69
C ALA A 42 13.96 -2.22 15.80
N ALA A 43 13.40 -3.42 15.65
CA ALA A 43 13.55 -4.51 16.62
C ALA A 43 15.03 -4.95 16.78
N GLU A 44 15.74 -5.13 15.66
CA GLU A 44 17.19 -5.41 15.68
C GLU A 44 17.98 -4.30 16.40
N ALA A 45 17.69 -3.03 16.09
CA ALA A 45 18.38 -1.89 16.69
C ALA A 45 18.12 -1.78 18.21
N VAL A 46 16.88 -2.00 18.66
CA VAL A 46 16.54 -2.01 20.09
C VAL A 46 17.22 -3.18 20.79
N GLY A 47 17.25 -4.36 20.19
CA GLY A 47 17.93 -5.53 20.76
C GLY A 47 19.44 -5.30 20.94
N ARG A 48 20.08 -4.55 20.04
CA ARG A 48 21.50 -4.20 20.14
C ARG A 48 21.78 -3.02 21.06
N ASN A 49 20.85 -2.08 21.19
CA ASN A 49 20.98 -0.92 22.07
C ASN A 49 19.66 -0.60 22.81
N PRO A 50 19.38 -1.31 23.92
CA PRO A 50 18.12 -1.14 24.65
C PRO A 50 17.91 0.27 25.20
N GLY A 51 19.00 0.95 25.58
CA GLY A 51 18.95 2.33 26.10
C GLY A 51 18.50 3.38 25.08
N ALA A 52 18.53 3.05 23.78
CA ALA A 52 18.10 3.95 22.71
C ALA A 52 16.64 3.70 22.24
N PHE A 53 15.87 2.87 22.95
CA PHE A 53 14.52 2.47 22.55
C PHE A 53 13.62 3.64 22.12
N GLY A 54 13.53 4.71 22.91
CA GLY A 54 12.66 5.84 22.60
C GLY A 54 13.00 6.54 21.27
N ASN A 55 14.29 6.73 21.00
CA ASN A 55 14.75 7.35 19.75
C ASN A 55 14.48 6.43 18.56
N ILE A 56 14.73 5.12 18.71
CA ILE A 56 14.49 4.13 17.65
C ILE A 56 12.99 4.05 17.35
N LEU A 57 12.14 3.97 18.37
CA LEU A 57 10.69 3.93 18.21
C LEU A 57 10.18 5.17 17.48
N THR A 58 10.67 6.36 17.85
CA THR A 58 10.27 7.63 17.21
C THR A 58 10.63 7.61 15.71
N MET A 59 11.87 7.26 15.37
CA MET A 59 12.28 7.16 13.97
C MET A 59 11.51 6.08 13.21
N ALA A 60 11.23 4.94 13.85
CA ALA A 60 10.49 3.84 13.25
C ALA A 60 9.04 4.23 12.95
N ILE A 61 8.35 4.92 13.86
CA ILE A 61 6.98 5.42 13.64
C ILE A 61 6.96 6.40 12.45
N ILE A 62 7.91 7.34 12.39
CA ILE A 62 8.01 8.28 11.28
C ILE A 62 8.26 7.53 9.96
N GLY A 63 9.18 6.56 9.95
CA GLY A 63 9.48 5.74 8.78
C GLY A 63 8.28 4.91 8.31
N MET A 64 7.54 4.30 9.25
CA MET A 64 6.31 3.55 8.94
C MET A 64 5.22 4.46 8.40
N ALA A 65 5.03 5.64 8.98
CA ALA A 65 4.04 6.61 8.49
C ALA A 65 4.36 7.09 7.07
N LEU A 66 5.63 7.31 6.75
CA LEU A 66 6.07 7.66 5.38
C LEU A 66 5.84 6.51 4.40
N ALA A 67 6.09 5.26 4.83
CA ALA A 67 5.81 4.08 4.00
C ALA A 67 4.30 3.89 3.75
N GLU A 68 3.45 4.18 4.74
CA GLU A 68 1.99 4.06 4.61
C GLU A 68 1.33 5.20 3.82
N ALA A 69 1.98 6.35 3.65
CA ALA A 69 1.40 7.49 2.93
C ALA A 69 0.89 7.12 1.53
N ILE A 70 1.59 6.23 0.83
CA ILE A 70 1.20 5.74 -0.51
C ILE A 70 -0.08 4.88 -0.44
N ALA A 71 -0.22 4.05 0.59
CA ALA A 71 -1.43 3.25 0.80
C ALA A 71 -2.64 4.13 1.14
N ILE A 72 -2.44 5.22 1.88
CA ILE A 72 -3.51 6.20 2.17
C ILE A 72 -3.98 6.88 0.89
N TYR A 73 -3.10 7.27 -0.02
CA TYR A 73 -3.53 7.80 -1.32
C TYR A 73 -4.32 6.78 -2.13
N GLY A 74 -3.92 5.50 -2.10
CA GLY A 74 -4.69 4.41 -2.70
C GLY A 74 -6.10 4.29 -2.08
N LEU A 75 -6.19 4.32 -0.75
CA LEU A 75 -7.46 4.26 -0.02
C LEU A 75 -8.39 5.43 -0.36
N ILE A 76 -7.86 6.66 -0.44
CA ILE A 76 -8.63 7.85 -0.82
C ILE A 76 -9.21 7.68 -2.23
N ILE A 77 -8.40 7.22 -3.19
CA ILE A 77 -8.87 6.98 -4.57
C ILE A 77 -9.96 5.91 -4.60
N ALA A 78 -9.86 4.89 -3.75
CA ALA A 78 -10.85 3.82 -3.65
C ALA A 78 -12.21 4.28 -3.09
N PHE A 79 -12.23 5.35 -2.28
CA PHE A 79 -13.47 5.92 -1.75
C PHE A 79 -14.07 7.04 -2.61
N ILE A 80 -13.30 7.61 -3.54
CA ILE A 80 -13.78 8.65 -4.47
C ILE A 80 -14.38 8.02 -5.74
N LYS A 81 -13.96 6.82 -6.11
CA LYS A 81 -14.53 6.03 -7.22
C LYS A 81 -15.75 5.22 -6.77
#